data_AF-A0A969BQW1-F1
#
_entry.id   AF-A0A969BQW1-F1
#
_cell.length_a   1.000
_cell.length_b   1.000
_cell.length_c   1.000
_cell.angle_alpha   90.00
_cell.angle_beta   90.00
_cell.angle_gamma   90.00
#
_symmetry.space_group_name_H-M   'P 1'
#
loop_
_entity.id
_entity.type
_entity.pdbx_description
1 polymer ?
#
loop_
_entity_poly.entity_id
_entity_poly.type
_entity_poly.pdbx_seq_one_letter_code
_entity_poly.pdbx_strand_id
1 'polypeptide(L)' 'MTSLAKTVQKNYLKPIFVDFFAGSGLVTQGAKHACAPVWSNDICPKKAASYTANHGDHFHP' A
#
# COMPACT_ATOMS: atom_id res chain seq x y z
N MET A 1 -32.30 20.17 -20.06
CA MET A 1 -30.97 20.42 -19.45
C MET A 1 -30.71 19.35 -18.40
N THR A 2 -30.01 18.27 -18.75
CA THR A 2 -29.33 17.42 -17.76
C THR A 2 -28.26 16.63 -18.51
N SER A 3 -27.02 17.09 -18.39
CA SER A 3 -25.85 16.51 -19.06
C SER A 3 -25.55 15.13 -18.49
N LEU A 4 -25.65 14.09 -19.33
CA LEU A 4 -25.09 12.77 -19.08
C LEU A 4 -23.57 12.84 -19.26
N ALA A 5 -22.88 13.55 -18.37
CA ALA A 5 -21.45 13.34 -18.18
C ALA A 5 -21.29 11.99 -17.45
N LYS A 6 -21.39 10.88 -18.20
CA LYS A 6 -20.90 9.59 -17.73
C LYS A 6 -19.41 9.75 -17.49
N THR A 7 -19.04 9.96 -16.23
CA THR A 7 -17.66 9.96 -15.75
C THR A 7 -17.01 8.66 -16.22
N VAL A 8 -16.11 8.76 -17.19
CA VAL A 8 -15.23 7.64 -17.56
C VAL A 8 -14.37 7.38 -16.32
N GLN A 9 -14.75 6.39 -15.50
CA GLN A 9 -13.82 5.84 -14.51
C GLN A 9 -12.70 5.16 -15.28
N LYS A 10 -11.61 5.90 -15.50
CA LYS A 10 -10.36 5.31 -15.95
C LYS A 10 -9.86 4.43 -14.81
N ASN A 11 -10.01 3.12 -14.97
CA ASN A 11 -9.36 2.11 -14.12
C ASN A 11 -7.85 2.16 -14.38
N TYR A 12 -7.16 3.13 -13.79
CA TYR A 12 -5.71 3.08 -13.69
C TYR A 12 -5.39 2.09 -12.57
N LEU A 13 -4.73 0.98 -12.92
CA LEU A 13 -4.12 0.11 -11.92
C LEU A 13 -3.18 0.97 -11.05
N LYS A 14 -3.28 0.82 -9.73
CA LYS A 14 -2.37 1.52 -8.81
C LYS A 14 -0.93 1.09 -9.13
N PRO A 15 0.01 2.04 -9.27
CA PRO A 15 1.43 1.70 -9.34
C PRO A 15 1.83 0.81 -8.16
N ILE A 16 2.64 -0.20 -8.43
CA ILE A 16 3.18 -1.09 -7.40
C ILE A 16 4.48 -0.52 -6.85
N PHE A 17 4.80 -0.84 -5.60
CA PHE A 17 6.11 -0.49 -5.02
C PHE A 17 6.56 -1.52 -3.99
N VAL A 18 7.86 -1.44 -3.66
CA VAL A 18 8.51 -2.22 -2.60
C VAL A 18 8.91 -1.29 -1.45
N ASP A 19 8.60 -1.66 -0.22
CA ASP A 19 8.83 -0.85 0.99
C ASP A 19 10.04 -1.39 1.75
N PHE A 20 11.23 -0.88 1.42
CA PHE A 20 12.46 -1.25 2.13
C PHE A 20 12.54 -0.56 3.49
N PHE A 21 12.98 -1.29 4.52
CA PHE A 21 13.03 -0.78 5.90
C PHE A 21 11.66 -0.24 6.34
N ALA A 22 10.61 -0.99 6.01
CA ALA A 22 9.20 -0.60 6.13
C ALA A 22 8.82 -0.19 7.55
N GLY A 23 9.59 -0.59 8.54
CA GLY A 23 9.31 -0.33 9.94
C GLY A 23 7.93 -0.86 10.32
N SER A 24 7.14 -0.03 10.99
CA SER A 24 5.74 -0.34 11.31
C SER A 24 4.76 0.03 10.18
N GLY A 25 5.24 0.39 8.99
CA GLY A 25 4.43 0.61 7.79
C GLY A 25 4.02 2.05 7.49
N LEU A 26 4.78 3.06 7.93
CA LEU A 26 4.41 4.47 7.73
C LEU A 26 4.27 4.84 6.24
N VAL A 27 5.23 4.42 5.41
CA VAL A 27 5.21 4.69 3.96
C VAL A 27 4.05 3.95 3.30
N THR A 28 3.92 2.65 3.58
CA THR A 28 2.76 1.84 3.16
C THR A 28 1.41 2.48 3.50
N GLN A 29 1.24 2.92 4.75
CA GLN A 29 0.01 3.56 5.19
C GLN A 29 -0.26 4.88 4.48
N GLY A 30 0.77 5.70 4.26
CA GLY A 30 0.65 6.97 3.53
C GLY A 30 0.33 6.77 2.05
N ALA A 31 0.88 5.71 1.44
CA ALA A 31 0.74 5.44 0.01
C ALA A 31 -0.53 4.66 -0.36
N LYS A 32 -1.30 4.11 0.59
CA LYS A 32 -2.39 3.14 0.35
C LYS A 32 -3.46 3.55 -0.67
N HIS A 33 -3.68 4.84 -0.88
CA HIS A 33 -4.65 5.35 -1.86
C HIS A 33 -4.07 5.58 -3.25
N ALA A 34 -2.75 5.79 -3.35
CA ALA A 34 -2.05 6.09 -4.60
C ALA A 34 -1.35 4.86 -5.20
N CYS A 35 -0.74 4.02 -4.35
CA CYS A 35 0.07 2.88 -4.76
C CYS A 35 -0.36 1.58 -4.06
N ALA A 36 0.13 0.45 -4.54
CA ALA A 36 -0.05 -0.87 -3.94
C ALA A 36 1.31 -1.46 -3.51
N PRO A 37 1.57 -1.69 -2.21
CA PRO A 37 2.77 -2.40 -1.80
C PRO A 37 2.69 -3.87 -2.25
N VAL A 38 3.78 -4.41 -2.76
CA VAL A 38 3.85 -5.84 -3.16
C VAL A 38 4.90 -6.63 -2.40
N TRP A 39 5.80 -5.94 -1.68
CA TRP A 39 6.85 -6.54 -0.88
C TRP A 39 7.38 -5.52 0.12
N SER A 40 7.66 -5.95 1.35
CA SER A 40 8.17 -5.09 2.42
C SER A 40 9.13 -5.85 3.34
N ASN A 41 10.11 -5.18 3.94
CA ASN A 41 10.98 -5.79 4.95
C ASN A 41 11.40 -4.86 6.09
N ASP A 42 11.68 -5.43 7.26
CA ASP A 42 12.38 -4.78 8.38
C ASP A 42 12.94 -5.87 9.31
N ILE A 43 14.17 -5.69 9.80
CA ILE A 43 14.83 -6.66 10.70
C ILE A 43 14.20 -6.73 12.10
N CYS A 44 13.46 -5.70 12.53
CA CYS A 44 12.93 -5.64 13.89
C CYS A 44 11.64 -6.48 14.03
N PRO A 45 11.63 -7.56 14.84
CA PRO A 45 10.45 -8.42 14.97
C PRO A 45 9.21 -7.69 15.51
N LYS A 46 9.43 -6.72 16.41
CA LYS A 46 8.35 -5.88 16.95
C LYS A 46 7.69 -5.03 15.86
N LYS A 47 8.47 -4.50 14.92
CA LYS A 47 7.94 -3.71 13.81
C LYS A 47 7.25 -4.61 12.78
N ALA A 48 7.82 -5.77 12.48
CA ALA A 48 7.23 -6.79 11.63
C ALA A 48 5.82 -7.19 12.11
N ALA A 49 5.65 -7.42 13.41
CA ALA A 49 4.35 -7.73 14.00
C ALA A 49 3.33 -6.60 13.78
N SER A 50 3.73 -5.34 14.03
CA SER A 50 2.88 -4.18 13.78
C SER A 50 2.53 -4.02 12.29
N TYR A 51 3.51 -4.19 11.40
CA TYR A 51 3.28 -4.08 9.95
C TYR A 51 2.27 -5.12 9.48
N THR A 52 2.52 -6.39 9.81
CA THR A 52 1.68 -7.54 9.39
C THR A 52 0.24 -7.37 9.87
N ALA A 53 0.04 -6.94 11.12
CA ALA A 53 -1.29 -6.73 11.69
C ALA A 53 -2.11 -5.62 10.98
N ASN A 54 -1.46 -4.67 10.30
CA ASN A 54 -2.13 -3.52 9.67
C ASN A 54 -2.16 -3.57 8.15
N HIS A 55 -1.24 -4.29 7.50
CA HIS A 55 -1.01 -4.19 6.06
C HIS A 55 -1.06 -5.53 5.31
N GLY A 56 -1.09 -6.67 6.01
CA GLY A 56 -1.23 -7.99 5.40
C GLY A 56 0.08 -8.76 5.28
N ASP A 57 0.11 -9.70 4.34
CA ASP A 57 1.03 -10.83 4.28
C ASP A 57 2.23 -10.66 3.33
N HIS A 58 2.44 -9.46 2.79
CA HIS A 58 3.58 -9.15 1.91
C HIS A 58 4.84 -8.67 2.67
N PHE A 59 4.91 -8.93 3.98
CA PHE A 59 6.08 -8.62 4.80
C PHE A 59 7.06 -9.81 4.84
N HIS A 60 8.34 -9.53 4.65
CA HIS A 60 9.43 -10.51 4.65
C HIS A 60 10.49 -10.15 5.72
N PRO A 61 10.88 -11.10 6.59
CA PRO A 61 11.95 -10.90 7.57
C PRO A 61 13.33 -10.73 6.94
#